data_AF-A0A3B8MS65-F1
#
_entry.id   AF-A0A3B8MS65-F1
#
_cell.length_a   1.000
_cell.length_b   1.000
_cell.length_c   1.000
_cell.angle_alpha   90.00
_cell.angle_beta   90.00
_cell.angle_gamma   90.00
#
_symmetry.space_group_name_H-M   'P 1'
#
loop_
_entity.id
_entity.type
_entity.pdbx_description
1 polymer ?
#
loop_
_entity_poly.entity_id
_entity_poly.type
_entity_poly.pdbx_seq_one_letter_code
_entity_poly.pdbx_strand_id
1 'polypeptide(L)'
;MVIDADFQNVQAYVDHAIALVKPRGSVIVAGVLGDDLVADPARRDDKTSAYRWLLKALEDRDDVIHTVNLIGDGLVHIVRLPSGD
;
A
#
# COMPACT_ATOMS: atom_id res chain seq x y z
N MET A 1 -4.03 0.31 -11.40
CA MET A 1 -4.55 -0.96 -10.87
C MET A 1 -5.14 -0.68 -9.49
N VAL A 2 -6.30 -1.25 -9.18
CA VAL A 2 -6.94 -1.13 -7.86
C VAL A 2 -6.86 -2.48 -7.17
N ILE A 3 -6.52 -2.49 -5.89
CA ILE A 3 -6.44 -3.66 -5.02
C ILE A 3 -7.42 -3.43 -3.87
N ASP A 4 -8.43 -4.28 -3.82
CA ASP A 4 -9.43 -4.36 -2.75
C ASP A 4 -9.63 -5.85 -2.46
N ALA A 5 -8.78 -6.38 -1.59
CA ALA A 5 -8.61 -7.81 -1.37
C ALA A 5 -8.22 -8.08 0.09
N ASP A 6 -8.04 -9.37 0.43
CA ASP A 6 -7.65 -9.79 1.77
C ASP A 6 -6.29 -9.22 2.22
N PHE A 7 -6.16 -8.98 3.52
CA PHE A 7 -4.95 -8.39 4.09
C PHE A 7 -3.79 -9.39 4.14
N GLN A 8 -4.08 -10.70 4.19
CA GLN A 8 -3.06 -11.74 4.37
C GLN A 8 -2.01 -11.73 3.26
N ASN A 9 -2.40 -11.34 2.05
CA ASN A 9 -1.55 -11.34 0.87
C ASN A 9 -1.30 -9.93 0.29
N VAL A 10 -1.69 -8.86 1.00
CA VAL A 10 -1.67 -7.49 0.47
C VAL A 10 -0.29 -7.05 -0.04
N GLN A 11 0.78 -7.45 0.64
CA GLN A 11 2.15 -7.15 0.23
C GLN A 11 2.46 -7.77 -1.13
N ALA A 12 2.14 -9.06 -1.29
CA ALA A 12 2.35 -9.75 -2.56
C ALA A 12 1.50 -9.12 -3.67
N TYR A 13 0.24 -8.76 -3.40
CA TYR A 13 -0.60 -8.09 -4.40
C TYR A 13 0.01 -6.77 -4.86
N VAL A 14 0.55 -5.97 -3.94
CA VAL A 14 1.21 -4.69 -4.26
C VAL A 14 2.48 -4.91 -5.08
N ASP A 15 3.33 -5.84 -4.69
CA ASP A 15 4.58 -6.13 -5.40
C ASP A 15 4.32 -6.57 -6.85
N HIS A 16 3.37 -7.48 -7.05
CA HIS A 16 2.97 -7.91 -8.39
C HIS A 16 2.31 -6.78 -9.18
N ALA A 17 1.46 -5.96 -8.55
CA ALA A 17 0.82 -4.83 -9.21
C ALA A 17 1.83 -3.79 -9.69
N ILE A 18 2.84 -3.47 -8.88
CA ILE A 18 3.93 -2.55 -9.28
C ILE A 18 4.69 -3.12 -10.48
N ALA A 19 5.00 -4.42 -10.49
CA ALA A 19 5.66 -5.07 -11.62
C ALA A 19 4.84 -5.00 -12.93
N LEU A 20 3.51 -5.09 -12.82
CA LEU A 20 2.59 -5.09 -13.97
C LEU A 20 2.31 -3.70 -14.54
N VAL A 21 2.24 -2.66 -13.70
CA VAL A 21 1.97 -1.30 -14.21
C VAL A 21 3.18 -0.75 -14.96
N LYS A 22 2.92 -0.02 -16.06
CA LYS A 22 3.96 0.71 -16.79
C LYS A 22 4.64 1.74 -15.88
N PRO A 23 5.86 2.21 -16.21
CA PRO A 23 6.41 3.43 -15.62
C PRO A 23 5.37 4.56 -15.58
N ARG A 24 5.30 5.29 -14.46
CA ARG A 24 4.29 6.32 -14.15
C ARG A 24 2.85 5.78 -13.98
N GLY A 25 2.68 4.47 -14.04
CA GLY A 25 1.41 3.80 -13.74
C GLY A 25 1.09 3.82 -12.25
N SER A 26 -0.20 3.80 -11.94
CA SER A 26 -0.70 3.88 -10.56
C SER A 26 -1.19 2.53 -10.04
N VAL A 27 -0.91 2.25 -8.77
CA VAL A 27 -1.52 1.20 -7.95
C VAL A 27 -2.25 1.88 -6.79
N ILE A 28 -3.47 1.45 -6.51
CA ILE A 28 -4.32 1.97 -5.44
C ILE A 28 -4.72 0.80 -4.56
N VAL A 29 -4.48 0.89 -3.25
CA VAL A 29 -4.95 -0.11 -2.28
C VAL A 29 -5.98 0.53 -1.35
N ALA A 30 -7.15 -0.07 -1.24
CA ALA A 30 -8.24 0.39 -0.39
C ALA A 30 -8.15 -0.21 1.03
N GLY A 31 -8.71 0.50 2.02
CA GLY A 31 -8.86 0.01 3.40
C GLY A 31 -7.57 -0.02 4.23
N VAL A 32 -6.56 0.76 3.83
CA VAL A 32 -5.21 0.66 4.43
C VAL A 32 -5.09 1.25 5.83
N LEU A 33 -6.13 1.93 6.34
CA LEU A 33 -6.15 2.39 7.74
C LEU A 33 -6.81 1.38 8.69
N GLY A 34 -7.43 0.32 8.18
CA GLY A 34 -7.85 -0.84 8.94
C GLY A 34 -8.80 -0.51 10.09
N ASP A 35 -9.95 0.06 9.77
CA ASP A 35 -10.96 0.60 10.67
C ASP A 35 -10.37 1.69 11.59
N ASP A 36 -9.54 2.57 11.03
CA ASP A 36 -8.73 3.59 11.71
C ASP A 36 -7.70 3.04 12.74
N LEU A 37 -7.50 1.73 12.83
CA LEU A 37 -6.65 1.11 13.85
C LEU A 37 -5.16 1.11 13.51
N VAL A 38 -4.78 1.31 12.23
CA VAL A 38 -3.37 1.35 11.80
C VAL A 38 -2.59 2.47 12.46
N ALA A 39 -3.23 3.58 12.83
CA ALA A 39 -2.58 4.66 13.56
C ALA A 39 -2.28 4.31 15.03
N ASP A 40 -3.00 3.36 15.64
CA ASP A 40 -2.83 2.98 17.05
C ASP A 40 -1.68 1.97 17.21
N PRO A 41 -0.54 2.34 17.82
CA PRO A 41 0.62 1.45 17.98
C PRO A 41 0.40 0.30 18.98
N ALA A 42 -0.65 0.36 19.81
CA ALA A 42 -1.01 -0.74 20.72
C ALA A 42 -1.72 -1.88 19.97
N ARG A 43 -2.30 -1.60 18.79
CA ARG A 43 -2.97 -2.59 17.95
C ARG A 43 -1.96 -3.42 17.17
N ARG A 44 -2.03 -4.73 17.40
CA ARG A 44 -1.12 -5.76 16.85
C ARG A 44 -1.88 -6.97 16.31
N ASP A 45 -3.16 -6.80 16.00
CA ASP A 45 -3.91 -7.82 15.26
C ASP A 45 -3.37 -7.95 13.83
N ASP A 46 -3.60 -9.10 13.21
CA ASP A 46 -2.97 -9.44 11.93
C ASP A 46 -3.30 -8.45 10.81
N LYS A 47 -4.54 -7.94 10.74
CA LYS A 47 -4.98 -6.97 9.73
C LYS A 47 -4.24 -5.66 9.90
N THR A 48 -4.27 -5.10 11.11
CA THR A 48 -3.59 -3.85 11.44
C THR A 48 -2.08 -3.94 11.21
N SER A 49 -1.47 -5.04 11.64
CA SER A 49 -0.05 -5.29 11.43
C SER A 49 0.29 -5.38 9.95
N ALA A 50 -0.48 -6.13 9.14
CA ALA A 50 -0.23 -6.28 7.71
C ALA A 50 -0.23 -4.94 6.96
N TYR A 51 -1.23 -4.09 7.18
CA TYR A 51 -1.26 -2.77 6.54
C TYR A 51 -0.15 -1.83 7.04
N ARG A 52 0.18 -1.85 8.34
CA ARG A 52 1.30 -1.07 8.88
C ARG A 52 2.63 -1.50 8.26
N TRP A 53 2.85 -2.80 8.11
CA TRP A 53 4.03 -3.35 7.43
C TRP A 53 4.07 -2.95 5.96
N LEU A 54 2.93 -2.98 5.26
CA LEU A 54 2.84 -2.50 3.88
C LEU A 54 3.27 -1.04 3.76
N LEU A 55 2.73 -0.15 4.60
CA LEU A 55 3.08 1.28 4.57
C LEU A 55 4.56 1.50 4.88
N LYS A 56 5.08 0.81 5.90
CA LYS A 56 6.52 0.86 6.24
C LYS A 56 7.39 0.38 5.08
N ALA A 57 6.99 -0.70 4.41
CA ALA A 57 7.72 -1.24 3.26
C ALA A 57 7.72 -0.26 2.08
N LEU A 58 6.63 0.48 1.86
CA LEU A 58 6.56 1.50 0.80
C LEU A 58 7.45 2.71 1.07
N GLU A 59 7.71 3.06 2.34
CA GLU A 59 8.69 4.10 2.71
C GLU A 59 10.13 3.70 2.37
N ASP A 60 10.44 2.40 2.42
CA ASP A 60 11.80 1.89 2.18
C ASP A 60 12.09 1.64 0.68
N ARG A 61 11.14 1.95 -0.22
CA ARG A 61 11.27 1.76 -1.67
C ARG A 61 11.72 3.04 -2.38
N ASP A 62 12.60 2.87 -3.37
CA ASP A 62 13.10 3.92 -4.25
C ASP A 62 12.50 3.89 -5.66
N ASP A 63 11.78 2.82 -6.01
CA ASP A 63 11.16 2.59 -7.32
C ASP A 63 9.72 3.11 -7.42
N VAL A 64 9.19 3.67 -6.34
CA VAL A 64 7.84 4.23 -6.27
C VAL A 64 7.80 5.54 -5.47
N ILE A 65 6.79 6.36 -5.76
CA ILE A 65 6.31 7.39 -4.83
C ILE A 65 4.93 6.97 -4.34
N HIS A 66 4.59 7.29 -3.10
CA HIS A 66 3.28 6.96 -2.55
C HIS A 66 2.72 8.06 -1.66
N THR A 67 1.39 8.07 -1.51
CA THR A 67 0.67 8.94 -0.57
C THR A 67 -0.49 8.18 0.05
N VAL A 68 -0.79 8.46 1.32
CA VAL A 68 -1.96 7.93 2.05
C VAL A 68 -3.03 9.01 2.10
N ASN A 69 -4.24 8.68 1.64
CA ASN A 69 -5.41 9.54 1.63
C ASN A 69 -6.44 9.05 2.64
N LEU A 70 -7.09 9.98 3.35
CA LEU A 70 -8.10 9.69 4.38
C LEU A 70 -9.52 9.55 3.79
N ILE A 71 -9.62 8.88 2.64
CA ILE A 71 -10.92 8.64 1.99
C ILE A 71 -11.40 7.25 2.41
N GLY A 72 -12.61 7.17 2.96
CA GLY A 72 -13.14 5.92 3.52
C GLY A 72 -12.27 5.44 4.68
N ASP A 73 -11.96 4.14 4.71
CA ASP A 73 -11.03 3.52 5.67
C ASP A 73 -9.56 3.60 5.22
N GLY A 74 -9.22 4.70 4.54
CA GLY A 74 -7.89 4.96 4.01
C GLY A 74 -7.59 4.35 2.65
N LEU A 75 -6.76 5.05 1.88
CA LEU A 75 -6.29 4.62 0.57
C LEU A 75 -4.83 4.98 0.38
N VAL A 76 -3.98 4.03 0.01
CA VAL A 76 -2.63 4.34 -0.45
C VAL A 76 -2.61 4.37 -1.98
N HIS A 77 -2.14 5.50 -2.52
CA HIS A 77 -1.90 5.67 -3.95
C HIS A 77 -0.41 5.60 -4.18
N ILE A 78 0.01 4.65 -5.01
CA ILE A 78 1.39 4.35 -5.33
C ILE A 78 1.57 4.64 -6.82
N VAL A 79 2.63 5.35 -7.19
CA VAL A 79 3.01 5.61 -8.58
C VAL A 79 4.39 5.03 -8.82
N ARG A 80 4.50 4.13 -9.79
CA ARG A 80 5.77 3.54 -10.21
C ARG A 80 6.65 4.59 -10.87
N LEU A 81 7.87 4.74 -10.42
CA LEU A 81 8.84 5.62 -11.05
C LEU A 81 9.40 4.98 -12.33
N PRO A 82 9.81 5.79 -13.33
CA PRO A 82 10.65 5.29 -14.41
C PRO A 82 11.96 4.75 -13.84
N SER A 83 12.43 3.62 -14.37
CA SER A 83 13.83 3.24 -14.20
C SER A 83 14.69 4.36 -14.78
N GLY A 84 15.69 4.84 -14.04
CA GLY A 84 16.66 5.79 -14.59
C GLY A 84 17.37 5.18 -15.80
N ASP A 85 17.59 5.99 -16.84
CA ASP A 85 18.50 5.65 -17.94
C ASP A 85 19.94 5.48 -17.42
#